data_AF-A0A954FZG6-F1
#
_entry.id   AF-A0A954FZG6-F1
#
_cell.length_a   1.000
_cell.length_b   1.000
_cell.length_c   1.000
_cell.angle_alpha   90.00
_cell.angle_beta   90.00
_cell.angle_gamma   90.00
#
_symmetry.space_group_name_H-M   'P 1'
#
loop_
_entity.id
_entity.type
_entity.pdbx_description
1 polymer ?
#
loop_
_entity_poly.entity_id
_entity_poly.type
_entity_poly.pdbx_seq_one_letter_code
_entity_poly.pdbx_strand_id
1 'polypeptide(L)'
;MNLKSKIMVRLHSMFRITELQSWARVSAADLLNVPNVGKSTLNKLRLYLAHRGVSLKGDNPPDYWINTIGKPSAGNEGCVGVCPFTVVIDTNETYPFPFDQIYDRDGNLVEVRTVRQPLYQIGLADYTISGMEQEIQIERKAEDLASSMSERRDQFEAEICRLNDMCEFAAVICEHPWRDILSDEHEHGARAKSISRTVQAWTIRYPGVHWIMCDGRYHAEQLTFRLLERFWWQKMRDF
;
A
#
# COMPACT_ATOMS: atom_id res chain seq x y z
N MET A 1 -10.62 7.49 5.01
CA MET A 1 -11.54 8.11 5.99
C MET A 1 -11.42 7.41 7.34
N ASN A 2 -10.87 8.09 8.35
CA ASN A 2 -10.74 7.54 9.69
C ASN A 2 -12.13 7.47 10.37
N LEU A 3 -12.69 6.25 10.47
CA LEU A 3 -13.95 5.96 11.17
C LEU A 3 -13.90 6.35 12.66
N LYS A 4 -12.72 6.62 13.21
CA LYS A 4 -12.50 7.11 14.58
C LYS A 4 -12.42 8.65 14.69
N SER A 5 -12.61 9.40 13.61
CA SER A 5 -12.69 10.87 13.71
C SER A 5 -13.92 11.27 14.55
N LYS A 6 -13.79 12.28 15.41
CA LYS A 6 -14.88 12.77 16.28
C LYS A 6 -16.16 13.09 15.49
N ILE A 7 -16.01 13.56 14.25
CA ILE A 7 -17.12 13.84 13.33
C ILE A 7 -17.81 12.54 12.88
N MET A 8 -17.05 11.52 12.47
CA MET A 8 -17.64 10.26 12.00
C MET A 8 -18.33 9.49 13.14
N VAL A 9 -17.75 9.49 14.35
CA VAL A 9 -18.38 8.92 15.55
C VAL A 9 -19.72 9.63 15.85
N ARG A 10 -19.74 10.97 15.74
CA ARG A 10 -20.97 11.76 15.90
C ARG A 10 -22.00 11.40 14.83
N LEU A 11 -21.60 11.30 13.57
CA LEU A 11 -22.50 10.94 12.47
C LEU A 11 -23.09 9.53 12.63
N HIS A 12 -22.27 8.55 13.00
CA HIS A 12 -22.73 7.19 13.30
C HIS A 12 -23.75 7.19 14.44
N SER A 13 -23.48 7.91 15.53
CA SER A 13 -24.40 8.02 16.66
C SER A 13 -25.71 8.72 16.28
N MET A 14 -25.62 9.84 15.56
CA MET A 14 -26.77 10.69 15.27
C MET A 14 -27.73 10.04 14.25
N PHE A 15 -27.18 9.37 13.24
CA PHE A 15 -27.96 8.65 12.23
C PHE A 15 -28.15 7.15 12.54
N ARG A 16 -27.72 6.70 13.73
CA ARG A 16 -27.81 5.31 14.21
C ARG A 16 -27.20 4.29 13.25
N ILE A 17 -26.09 4.62 12.63
CA ILE A 17 -25.42 3.79 11.63
C ILE A 17 -24.72 2.61 12.32
N THR A 18 -25.31 1.43 12.19
CA THR A 18 -24.78 0.17 12.72
C THR A 18 -24.02 -0.64 11.67
N GLU A 19 -24.37 -0.46 10.40
CA GLU A 19 -23.80 -1.17 9.26
C GLU A 19 -23.69 -0.25 8.03
N LEU A 20 -22.89 -0.65 7.05
CA LEU A 20 -22.60 0.19 5.88
C LEU A 20 -23.88 0.58 5.10
N GLN A 21 -24.83 -0.34 4.97
CA GLN A 21 -26.08 -0.08 4.23
C GLN A 21 -27.00 0.92 4.93
N SER A 22 -26.79 1.16 6.23
CA SER A 22 -27.53 2.19 6.96
C SER A 22 -27.31 3.59 6.39
N TRP A 23 -26.23 3.84 5.64
CA TRP A 23 -25.97 5.12 4.99
C TRP A 23 -26.96 5.43 3.86
N ALA A 24 -27.54 4.42 3.22
CA ALA A 24 -28.50 4.59 2.13
C ALA A 24 -29.81 5.29 2.55
N ARG A 25 -30.05 5.42 3.87
CA ARG A 25 -31.22 6.14 4.42
C ARG A 25 -30.94 7.61 4.76
N VAL A 26 -29.68 8.03 4.76
CA VAL A 26 -29.25 9.39 5.14
C VAL A 26 -29.05 10.22 3.88
N SER A 27 -29.61 11.43 3.82
CA SER A 27 -29.40 12.32 2.67
C SER A 27 -28.17 13.21 2.86
N ALA A 28 -27.64 13.73 1.75
CA ALA A 28 -26.57 14.72 1.78
C ALA A 28 -26.97 16.00 2.55
N ALA A 29 -28.24 16.41 2.47
CA ALA A 29 -28.76 17.57 3.19
C ALA A 29 -28.74 17.35 4.71
N ASP A 30 -29.15 16.16 5.15
CA ASP A 30 -29.12 15.80 6.58
C ASP A 30 -27.69 15.86 7.13
N LEU A 31 -26.71 15.42 6.35
CA LEU A 31 -25.31 15.46 6.72
C LEU A 31 -24.77 16.88 6.84
N LEU A 32 -25.13 17.77 5.90
CA LEU A 32 -24.69 19.17 5.93
C LEU A 32 -25.32 19.98 7.06
N ASN A 33 -26.45 19.53 7.62
CA ASN A 33 -27.05 20.14 8.81
C ASN A 33 -26.30 19.79 10.11
N VAL A 34 -25.33 18.87 10.07
CA VAL A 34 -24.54 18.51 11.24
C VAL A 34 -23.45 19.55 11.49
N PRO A 35 -23.33 20.09 12.72
CA PRO A 35 -22.28 21.04 13.03
C PRO A 35 -20.89 20.49 12.71
N ASN A 36 -20.09 21.30 11.99
CA ASN A 36 -18.75 21.00 11.50
C ASN A 36 -18.68 19.95 10.37
N VAL A 37 -19.79 19.65 9.70
CA VAL A 37 -19.80 18.82 8.47
C VAL A 37 -19.93 19.72 7.26
N GLY A 38 -18.79 19.99 6.61
CA GLY A 38 -18.73 20.74 5.36
C GLY A 38 -18.79 19.86 4.11
N LYS A 39 -18.82 20.52 2.93
CA LYS A 39 -18.80 19.85 1.61
C LYS A 39 -17.63 18.88 1.44
N SER A 40 -16.45 19.19 1.99
CA SER A 40 -15.28 18.31 1.96
C SER A 40 -15.53 16.99 2.69
N THR A 41 -16.07 17.05 3.92
CA THR A 41 -16.44 15.86 4.71
C THR A 41 -17.49 15.01 3.99
N LEU A 42 -18.52 15.66 3.43
CA LEU A 42 -19.56 15.00 2.65
C LEU A 42 -18.99 14.29 1.41
N ASN A 43 -18.10 14.94 0.67
CA ASN A 43 -17.49 14.35 -0.53
C ASN A 43 -16.57 13.17 -0.19
N LYS A 44 -15.83 13.25 0.92
CA LYS A 44 -15.03 12.13 1.44
C LYS A 44 -15.91 10.94 1.82
N LEU A 45 -17.06 11.19 2.46
CA LEU A 45 -18.02 10.15 2.79
C LEU A 45 -18.65 9.54 1.52
N ARG A 46 -19.05 10.36 0.55
CA ARG A 46 -19.58 9.91 -0.75
C ARG A 46 -18.60 8.99 -1.46
N LEU A 47 -17.33 9.38 -1.54
CA LEU A 47 -16.29 8.57 -2.17
C LEU A 47 -16.07 7.26 -1.41
N TYR A 48 -16.04 7.31 -0.07
CA TYR A 48 -15.91 6.12 0.78
C TYR A 48 -17.06 5.12 0.58
N LEU A 49 -18.30 5.61 0.49
CA LEU A 49 -19.49 4.79 0.28
C LEU A 49 -19.55 4.26 -1.17
N ALA A 50 -19.19 5.10 -2.14
CA ALA A 50 -19.18 4.73 -3.55
C ALA A 50 -18.22 3.56 -3.83
N HIS A 51 -17.01 3.57 -3.24
CA HIS A 51 -16.08 2.43 -3.33
C HIS A 51 -16.60 1.13 -2.71
N ARG A 52 -17.73 1.18 -2.00
CA ARG A 52 -18.38 0.01 -1.37
C ARG A 52 -19.78 -0.23 -1.93
N GLY A 53 -20.10 0.36 -3.08
CA GLY A 53 -21.38 0.17 -3.76
C GLY A 53 -22.58 0.80 -3.05
N VAL A 54 -22.36 1.74 -2.13
CA VAL A 54 -23.43 2.42 -1.39
C VAL A 54 -23.49 3.88 -1.79
N SER A 55 -24.70 4.40 -2.01
CA SER A 55 -24.96 5.83 -2.17
C SER A 55 -25.79 6.34 -1.00
N LEU A 56 -25.73 7.65 -0.75
CA LEU A 56 -26.63 8.32 0.18
C LEU A 56 -28.05 8.39 -0.40
N LYS A 57 -29.04 8.59 0.46
CA LYS A 57 -30.44 8.69 0.05
C LYS A 57 -30.65 9.82 -0.95
N GLY A 58 -31.14 9.47 -2.14
CA GLY A 58 -31.45 10.44 -3.20
C GLY A 58 -30.21 11.09 -3.82
N ASP A 59 -29.03 10.52 -3.59
CA ASP A 59 -27.76 11.01 -4.15
C ASP A 59 -27.43 10.29 -5.46
N ASN A 60 -26.45 10.81 -6.20
CA ASN A 60 -25.99 10.16 -7.43
C ASN A 60 -25.42 8.74 -7.14
N PRO A 61 -25.46 7.83 -8.14
CA PRO A 61 -24.96 6.46 -7.97
C PRO A 61 -23.45 6.45 -7.67
N PRO A 62 -22.92 5.34 -7.11
CA PRO A 62 -21.51 5.17 -6.81
C PRO A 62 -20.58 5.60 -7.95
N ASP A 63 -20.85 5.16 -9.18
CA ASP A 63 -20.04 5.44 -10.36
C ASP A 63 -19.91 6.94 -10.66
N TYR A 64 -20.98 7.71 -10.41
CA TYR A 64 -20.94 9.16 -10.61
C TYR A 64 -19.93 9.82 -9.66
N TRP A 65 -19.92 9.41 -8.38
CA TRP A 65 -19.05 10.02 -7.38
C TRP A 65 -17.59 9.61 -7.55
N ILE A 66 -17.35 8.36 -7.93
CA ILE A 66 -16.01 7.89 -8.32
C ILE A 66 -15.47 8.74 -9.48
N ASN A 67 -16.32 9.01 -10.48
CA ASN A 67 -15.92 9.77 -11.67
C ASN A 67 -15.84 11.30 -11.47
N THR A 68 -16.59 11.85 -10.52
CA THR A 68 -16.73 13.32 -10.35
C THR A 68 -15.85 13.85 -9.22
N ILE A 69 -15.74 13.12 -8.11
CA ILE A 69 -14.88 13.50 -6.97
C ILE A 69 -13.49 12.88 -7.12
N GLY A 70 -13.38 11.71 -7.76
CA GLY A 70 -12.08 11.08 -8.04
C GLY A 70 -11.27 11.79 -9.14
N LYS A 71 -11.81 12.84 -9.77
CA LYS A 71 -11.07 13.69 -10.70
C LYS A 71 -10.53 14.93 -9.95
N PRO A 72 -9.22 15.24 -10.08
CA PRO A 72 -8.61 16.38 -9.40
C PRO A 72 -9.24 17.69 -9.87
N SER A 73 -9.72 18.50 -8.93
CA SER A 73 -10.14 19.89 -9.20
C SER A 73 -8.95 20.81 -8.98
N ALA A 74 -8.65 21.63 -9.99
CA ALA A 74 -7.60 22.64 -9.94
C ALA A 74 -7.91 23.70 -8.87
N GLY A 75 -7.09 23.79 -7.82
CA GLY A 75 -7.05 24.90 -6.89
C GLY A 75 -7.68 24.62 -5.52
N ASN A 76 -6.98 23.88 -4.65
CA ASN A 76 -7.09 24.08 -3.21
C ASN A 76 -5.85 23.53 -2.49
N GLU A 77 -5.07 24.42 -1.87
CA GLU A 77 -4.04 24.04 -0.91
C GLU A 77 -4.74 23.48 0.34
N GLY A 78 -4.68 22.15 0.49
CA GLY A 78 -5.20 21.47 1.67
C GLY A 78 -6.07 20.24 1.35
N CYS A 79 -5.39 19.11 1.21
CA CYS A 79 -5.89 17.73 1.36
C CYS A 79 -6.64 17.12 0.16
N VAL A 80 -6.39 15.89 -0.28
CA VAL A 80 -5.35 14.85 -0.10
C VAL A 80 -5.81 13.77 -1.08
N GLY A 81 -4.94 13.22 -1.92
CA GLY A 81 -5.29 12.00 -2.66
C GLY A 81 -5.55 10.87 -1.66
N VAL A 82 -6.67 10.15 -1.74
CA VAL A 82 -6.91 9.03 -0.82
C VAL A 82 -6.33 7.77 -1.45
N CYS A 83 -5.41 7.09 -0.77
CA CYS A 83 -4.97 5.77 -1.19
C CYS A 83 -6.19 4.82 -1.21
N PRO A 84 -6.50 4.17 -2.34
CA PRO A 84 -7.73 3.39 -2.48
C PRO A 84 -7.69 2.06 -1.73
N PHE A 85 -6.51 1.65 -1.26
CA PHE A 85 -6.29 0.42 -0.51
C PHE A 85 -5.64 0.71 0.85
N THR A 86 -5.50 -0.34 1.65
CA THR A 86 -4.77 -0.30 2.92
C THR A 86 -3.53 -1.14 2.79
N VAL A 87 -2.37 -0.57 3.12
CA VAL A 87 -1.10 -1.31 3.17
C VAL A 87 -1.08 -2.13 4.45
N VAL A 88 -0.86 -3.42 4.32
CA VAL A 88 -0.60 -4.32 5.45
C VAL A 88 0.90 -4.43 5.61
N ILE A 89 1.37 -4.26 6.83
CA ILE A 89 2.77 -4.30 7.23
C ILE A 89 2.94 -5.51 8.15
N ASP A 90 3.93 -6.36 7.89
CA ASP A 90 4.22 -7.50 8.77
C ASP A 90 4.51 -7.04 10.20
N THR A 91 4.08 -7.82 11.17
CA THR A 91 4.32 -7.51 12.58
C THR A 91 5.78 -7.58 13.00
N ASN A 92 6.62 -8.34 12.29
CA ASN A 92 8.05 -8.47 12.59
C ASN A 92 8.91 -7.37 11.93
N GLU A 93 8.37 -6.61 10.98
CA GLU A 93 9.07 -5.46 10.39
C GLU A 93 9.23 -4.37 11.46
N THR A 94 10.45 -4.23 11.96
CA THR A 94 10.80 -3.38 13.11
C THR A 94 10.83 -1.91 12.72
N TYR A 95 11.26 -1.60 11.49
CA TYR A 95 11.42 -0.24 10.99
C TYR A 95 10.64 -0.08 9.68
N PRO A 96 9.29 -0.08 9.75
CA PRO A 96 8.45 -0.03 8.57
C PRO A 96 8.55 1.31 7.84
N PHE A 97 8.29 1.29 6.53
CA PHE A 97 8.10 2.51 5.77
C PHE A 97 6.91 3.33 6.33
N PRO A 98 7.08 4.63 6.59
CA PRO A 98 6.00 5.47 7.12
C PRO A 98 4.88 5.75 6.12
N PHE A 99 5.19 5.78 4.82
CA PHE A 99 4.32 6.20 3.71
C PHE A 99 3.71 7.60 3.91
N ASP A 100 4.44 8.50 4.57
CA ASP A 100 3.97 9.85 4.93
C ASP A 100 4.36 10.95 3.92
N GLN A 101 5.15 10.60 2.91
CA GLN A 101 5.60 11.48 1.82
C GLN A 101 5.25 10.90 0.45
N ILE A 102 4.07 10.32 0.33
CA ILE A 102 3.54 9.86 -0.96
C ILE A 102 2.75 11.00 -1.59
N TYR A 103 3.08 11.36 -2.83
CA TYR A 103 2.38 12.41 -3.57
C TYR A 103 1.65 11.83 -4.78
N ASP A 104 0.51 12.37 -5.20
CA ASP A 104 -0.13 11.96 -6.45
C ASP A 104 0.54 12.63 -7.67
N ARG A 105 0.00 12.38 -8.87
CA ARG A 105 0.50 12.98 -10.12
C ARG A 105 0.45 14.50 -10.10
N ASP A 106 -0.51 15.07 -9.39
CA ASP A 106 -0.76 16.50 -9.32
C ASP A 106 0.02 17.16 -8.17
N GLY A 107 0.86 16.39 -7.47
CA GLY A 107 1.70 16.86 -6.37
C GLY A 107 0.96 16.98 -5.04
N ASN A 108 -0.26 16.43 -4.92
CA ASN A 108 -0.97 16.43 -3.64
C ASN A 108 -0.48 15.29 -2.75
N LEU A 109 -0.33 15.55 -1.46
CA LEU A 109 -0.01 14.50 -0.49
C LEU A 109 -1.14 13.47 -0.42
N VAL A 110 -0.77 12.19 -0.40
CA VAL A 110 -1.67 11.04 -0.34
C VAL A 110 -1.72 10.50 1.09
N GLU A 111 -2.91 10.32 1.63
CA GLU A 111 -3.12 9.65 2.92
C GLU A 111 -3.10 8.14 2.69
N VAL A 112 -2.00 7.50 3.04
CA VAL A 112 -1.84 6.04 2.99
C VAL A 112 -2.26 5.44 4.32
N ARG A 113 -3.27 4.57 4.27
CA ARG A 113 -3.69 3.84 5.47
C ARG A 113 -2.82 2.60 5.62
N THR A 114 -2.26 2.41 6.81
CA THR A 114 -1.48 1.23 7.17
C THR A 114 -2.15 0.44 8.30
N VAL A 115 -1.95 -0.87 8.31
CA VAL A 115 -2.27 -1.77 9.42
C VAL A 115 -1.12 -2.74 9.65
N ARG A 116 -0.90 -3.16 10.88
CA ARG A 116 0.09 -4.20 11.21
C ARG A 116 -0.61 -5.53 11.43
N GLN A 117 -0.19 -6.57 10.72
CA GLN A 117 -0.74 -7.92 10.85
C GLN A 117 0.38 -8.95 10.65
N PRO A 118 0.28 -10.14 11.27
CA PRO A 118 1.22 -11.22 11.01
C PRO A 118 1.00 -11.75 9.59
N LEU A 119 1.95 -11.48 8.69
CA LEU A 119 1.92 -11.99 7.33
C LEU A 119 2.45 -13.41 7.26
N TYR A 120 3.29 -13.86 8.20
CA TYR A 120 3.92 -15.20 8.23
C TYR A 120 2.97 -16.42 8.06
N GLN A 121 1.66 -16.25 8.24
CA GLN A 121 0.65 -17.29 8.04
C GLN A 121 0.19 -17.43 6.57
N ILE A 122 0.39 -16.38 5.76
CA ILE A 122 -0.16 -16.21 4.41
C ILE A 122 0.95 -15.85 3.40
N GLY A 123 2.06 -15.30 3.88
CA GLY A 123 3.18 -14.76 3.12
C GLY A 123 4.42 -14.60 3.99
N LEU A 124 5.57 -14.32 3.41
CA LEU A 124 6.78 -13.99 4.18
C LEU A 124 7.27 -12.57 3.98
N ALA A 125 6.57 -11.79 3.18
CA ALA A 125 6.93 -10.43 2.86
C ALA A 125 6.61 -9.43 3.97
N ASP A 126 7.29 -8.29 3.93
CA ASP A 126 7.08 -7.17 4.85
C ASP A 126 5.84 -6.33 4.53
N TYR A 127 5.45 -6.24 3.24
CA TYR A 127 4.33 -5.41 2.80
C TYR A 127 3.41 -6.13 1.81
N THR A 128 2.11 -5.85 1.94
CA THR A 128 1.08 -6.28 0.99
C THR A 128 -0.13 -5.33 1.02
N ILE A 129 -1.18 -5.66 0.27
CA ILE A 129 -2.46 -4.95 0.26
C ILE A 129 -3.50 -5.77 1.04
N SER A 130 -4.29 -5.09 1.87
CA SER A 130 -5.36 -5.72 2.63
C SER A 130 -6.42 -6.32 1.68
N GLY A 131 -6.72 -7.61 1.85
CA GLY A 131 -7.61 -8.40 1.00
C GLY A 131 -6.93 -8.99 -0.24
N MET A 132 -5.63 -8.76 -0.45
CA MET A 132 -4.83 -9.27 -1.56
C MET A 132 -3.51 -9.87 -1.04
N GLU A 133 -3.52 -10.38 0.19
CA GLU A 133 -2.33 -10.87 0.90
C GLU A 133 -1.66 -12.05 0.18
N GLN A 134 -2.42 -12.80 -0.64
CA GLN A 134 -1.90 -13.91 -1.46
C GLN A 134 -1.58 -13.50 -2.90
N GLU A 135 -1.89 -12.28 -3.30
CA GLU A 135 -1.77 -11.85 -4.70
C GLU A 135 -0.51 -11.01 -4.92
N ILE A 136 -0.24 -10.04 -4.04
CA ILE A 136 0.95 -9.19 -4.11
C ILE A 136 1.71 -9.19 -2.79
N GLN A 137 3.02 -9.40 -2.85
CA GLN A 137 3.89 -9.36 -1.67
C GLN A 137 5.22 -8.67 -1.96
N ILE A 138 5.63 -7.78 -1.07
CA ILE A 138 6.88 -7.02 -1.20
C ILE A 138 7.77 -7.30 0.02
N GLU A 139 8.87 -8.00 -0.22
CA GLU A 139 9.95 -8.24 0.73
C GLU A 139 10.91 -7.04 0.72
N ARG A 140 11.33 -6.55 1.88
CA ARG A 140 12.28 -5.45 2.01
C ARG A 140 13.61 -5.97 2.54
N LYS A 141 14.71 -5.57 1.90
CA LYS A 141 16.08 -5.83 2.39
C LYS A 141 16.86 -4.53 2.53
N ALA A 142 17.49 -4.35 3.67
CA ALA A 142 18.36 -3.21 3.94
C ALA A 142 19.76 -3.73 4.27
N GLU A 143 20.32 -3.33 5.42
CA GLU A 143 21.64 -3.74 5.90
C GLU A 143 21.78 -5.27 6.01
N ASP A 144 20.68 -5.99 6.19
CA ASP A 144 20.64 -7.43 6.37
C ASP A 144 20.66 -8.23 5.04
N LEU A 145 20.75 -7.56 3.89
CA LEU A 145 20.84 -8.22 2.57
C LEU A 145 22.01 -9.20 2.50
N ALA A 146 23.20 -8.77 2.93
CA ALA A 146 24.41 -9.60 2.85
C ALA A 146 24.30 -10.87 3.71
N SER A 147 23.83 -10.73 4.96
CA SER A 147 23.64 -11.86 5.87
C SER A 147 22.52 -12.80 5.41
N SER A 148 21.48 -12.26 4.77
CA SER A 148 20.41 -13.05 4.13
C SER A 148 20.93 -13.91 2.98
N MET A 149 21.98 -13.47 2.29
CA MET A 149 22.57 -14.17 1.14
C MET A 149 23.74 -15.09 1.50
N SER A 150 24.17 -15.10 2.76
CA SER A 150 25.25 -15.94 3.28
C SER A 150 24.77 -16.87 4.38
N GLU A 151 24.66 -16.37 5.60
CA GLU A 151 24.36 -17.15 6.82
C GLU A 151 22.93 -17.69 6.82
N ARG A 152 21.98 -16.90 6.31
CA ARG A 152 20.55 -17.25 6.25
C ARG A 152 20.10 -17.63 4.83
N ARG A 153 21.05 -17.97 3.96
CA ARG A 153 20.79 -18.17 2.52
C ARG A 153 19.68 -19.19 2.23
N ASP A 154 19.71 -20.33 2.89
CA ASP A 154 18.74 -21.41 2.61
C ASP A 154 17.33 -21.05 3.11
N GLN A 155 17.25 -20.32 4.23
CA GLN A 155 15.99 -19.78 4.71
C GLN A 155 15.44 -18.81 3.69
N PHE A 156 16.25 -17.82 3.29
CA PHE A 156 15.84 -16.78 2.36
C PHE A 156 15.44 -17.35 0.99
N GLU A 157 16.20 -18.31 0.45
CA GLU A 157 15.85 -19.00 -0.80
C GLU A 157 14.49 -19.70 -0.71
N ALA A 158 14.16 -20.29 0.43
CA ALA A 158 12.84 -20.88 0.66
C ALA A 158 11.72 -19.83 0.76
N GLU A 159 12.01 -18.60 1.18
CA GLU A 159 11.06 -17.47 1.16
C GLU A 159 10.81 -17.03 -0.29
N ILE A 160 11.88 -16.82 -1.06
CA ILE A 160 11.81 -16.46 -2.49
C ILE A 160 11.04 -17.52 -3.29
N CYS A 161 11.30 -18.80 -3.04
CA CYS A 161 10.56 -19.90 -3.67
C CYS A 161 9.05 -19.82 -3.39
N ARG A 162 8.67 -19.58 -2.13
CA ARG A 162 7.26 -19.44 -1.75
C ARG A 162 6.61 -18.19 -2.35
N LEU A 163 7.32 -17.06 -2.38
CA LEU A 163 6.85 -15.84 -3.03
C LEU A 163 6.56 -16.08 -4.52
N ASN A 164 7.49 -16.76 -5.21
CA ASN A 164 7.34 -17.13 -6.62
C ASN A 164 6.12 -18.03 -6.88
N ASP A 165 5.89 -19.00 -6.01
CA ASP A 165 4.87 -20.03 -6.24
C ASP A 165 3.47 -19.58 -5.82
N MET A 166 3.36 -18.68 -4.84
CA MET A 166 2.06 -18.29 -4.26
C MET A 166 1.52 -16.96 -4.77
N CYS A 167 2.39 -16.00 -5.11
CA CYS A 167 1.96 -14.65 -5.46
C CYS A 167 1.84 -14.48 -6.97
N GLU A 168 0.87 -13.68 -7.41
CA GLU A 168 0.82 -13.22 -8.80
C GLU A 168 1.94 -12.22 -9.09
N PHE A 169 2.25 -11.39 -8.10
CA PHE A 169 3.37 -10.48 -8.17
C PHE A 169 4.13 -10.48 -6.85
N ALA A 170 5.44 -10.75 -6.91
CA ALA A 170 6.31 -10.58 -5.76
C ALA A 170 7.51 -9.71 -6.13
N ALA A 171 8.01 -8.94 -5.17
CA ALA A 171 9.25 -8.22 -5.34
C ALA A 171 10.10 -8.21 -4.06
N VAL A 172 11.41 -8.20 -4.25
CA VAL A 172 12.40 -7.86 -3.23
C VAL A 172 12.91 -6.45 -3.51
N ILE A 173 12.64 -5.53 -2.58
CA ILE A 173 13.08 -4.15 -2.62
C ILE A 173 14.30 -3.99 -1.73
N CYS A 174 15.45 -3.74 -2.35
CA CYS A 174 16.72 -3.55 -1.65
C CYS A 174 17.01 -2.05 -1.48
N GLU A 175 17.32 -1.59 -0.26
CA GLU A 175 17.69 -0.19 0.02
C GLU A 175 19.13 0.18 -0.40
N HIS A 176 19.74 -0.61 -1.27
CA HIS A 176 21.10 -0.40 -1.75
C HIS A 176 21.12 -0.35 -3.29
N PRO A 177 21.78 0.65 -3.90
CA PRO A 177 21.93 0.69 -5.35
C PRO A 177 22.96 -0.35 -5.80
N TRP A 178 22.83 -0.81 -7.05
CA TRP A 178 23.78 -1.76 -7.64
C TRP A 178 25.23 -1.27 -7.56
N ARG A 179 25.46 0.03 -7.73
CA ARG A 179 26.79 0.62 -7.67
C ARG A 179 27.51 0.23 -6.39
N ASP A 180 26.84 0.34 -5.25
CA ASP A 180 27.46 0.11 -3.95
C ASP A 180 27.83 -1.36 -3.81
N ILE A 181 26.93 -2.27 -4.17
CA ILE A 181 27.17 -3.72 -4.17
C ILE A 181 28.26 -4.13 -5.16
N LEU A 182 28.42 -3.44 -6.30
CA LEU A 182 29.45 -3.80 -7.27
C LEU A 182 30.81 -3.17 -6.93
N SER A 183 30.81 -2.04 -6.23
CA SER A 183 32.01 -1.33 -5.79
C SER A 183 32.60 -1.84 -4.48
N ASP A 184 31.84 -2.63 -3.74
CA ASP A 184 32.23 -3.16 -2.45
C ASP A 184 33.39 -4.17 -2.60
N GLU A 185 34.58 -3.75 -2.14
CA GLU A 185 35.82 -4.53 -2.10
C GLU A 185 36.02 -5.29 -0.77
N HIS A 186 35.04 -5.33 0.16
CA HIS A 186 35.24 -5.81 1.53
C HIS A 186 35.86 -7.22 1.60
N GLU A 187 37.01 -7.31 2.28
CA GLU A 187 37.83 -8.52 2.44
C GLU A 187 37.21 -9.59 3.35
N HIS A 188 36.16 -9.29 4.13
CA HIS A 188 35.72 -10.13 5.27
C HIS A 188 34.20 -10.40 5.38
N GLY A 189 33.41 -10.23 4.33
CA GLY A 189 32.01 -10.66 4.25
C GLY A 189 31.74 -11.48 2.99
N ALA A 190 30.50 -11.94 2.79
CA ALA A 190 30.09 -12.54 1.52
C ALA A 190 30.45 -11.56 0.41
N ARG A 191 31.48 -11.90 -0.39
CA ARG A 191 32.06 -11.00 -1.38
C ARG A 191 30.93 -10.37 -2.18
N ALA A 192 30.97 -9.09 -2.47
CA ALA A 192 29.89 -8.40 -3.16
C ALA A 192 29.58 -9.00 -4.56
N LYS A 193 30.57 -9.68 -5.16
CA LYS A 193 30.43 -10.58 -6.32
C LYS A 193 29.46 -11.76 -6.10
N SER A 194 29.34 -12.26 -4.88
CA SER A 194 28.42 -13.32 -4.47
C SER A 194 26.97 -12.82 -4.45
N ILE A 195 26.71 -11.62 -3.90
CA ILE A 195 25.36 -11.04 -3.82
C ILE A 195 24.80 -10.83 -5.22
N SER A 196 25.53 -10.09 -6.07
CA SER A 196 25.11 -9.81 -7.45
C SER A 196 24.84 -11.08 -8.27
N ARG A 197 25.69 -12.10 -8.14
CA ARG A 197 25.49 -13.41 -8.80
C ARG A 197 24.31 -14.18 -8.24
N THR A 198 24.09 -14.17 -6.93
CA THR A 198 22.94 -14.81 -6.31
C THR A 198 21.64 -14.16 -6.78
N VAL A 199 21.56 -12.82 -6.79
CA VAL A 199 20.38 -12.11 -7.30
C VAL A 199 20.11 -12.46 -8.77
N GLN A 200 21.14 -12.49 -9.61
CA GLN A 200 21.00 -12.90 -11.02
C GLN A 200 20.51 -14.34 -11.14
N ALA A 201 21.11 -15.27 -10.39
CA ALA A 201 20.71 -16.67 -10.40
C ALA A 201 19.26 -16.86 -9.94
N TRP A 202 18.84 -16.13 -8.90
CA TRP A 202 17.49 -16.20 -8.36
C TRP A 202 16.46 -15.51 -9.24
N THR A 203 16.80 -14.42 -9.92
CA THR A 203 15.90 -13.80 -10.92
C THR A 203 15.61 -14.76 -12.08
N ILE A 204 16.58 -15.59 -12.47
CA ILE A 204 16.38 -16.63 -13.50
C ILE A 204 15.58 -17.82 -12.95
N ARG A 205 15.93 -18.28 -11.74
CA ARG A 205 15.33 -19.47 -11.11
C ARG A 205 13.89 -19.22 -10.64
N TYR A 206 13.60 -18.01 -10.17
CA TYR A 206 12.32 -17.61 -9.56
C TYR A 206 11.79 -16.37 -10.31
N PRO A 207 11.33 -16.52 -11.56
CA PRO A 207 11.00 -15.40 -12.44
C PRO A 207 9.77 -14.59 -11.98
N GLY A 208 8.94 -15.12 -11.07
CA GLY A 208 7.82 -14.40 -10.46
C GLY A 208 8.24 -13.41 -9.36
N VAL A 209 9.52 -13.41 -8.96
CA VAL A 209 10.06 -12.50 -7.93
C VAL A 209 10.97 -11.47 -8.57
N HIS A 210 10.51 -10.23 -8.58
CA HIS A 210 11.25 -9.10 -9.13
C HIS A 210 12.24 -8.52 -8.13
N TRP A 211 13.49 -8.33 -8.55
CA TRP A 211 14.54 -7.72 -7.72
C TRP A 211 14.73 -6.26 -8.12
N ILE A 212 14.56 -5.34 -7.16
CA ILE A 212 14.74 -3.91 -7.42
C ILE A 212 15.65 -3.26 -6.40
N MET A 213 16.73 -2.68 -6.92
CA MET A 213 17.77 -2.02 -6.15
C MET A 213 17.48 -0.52 -6.11
N CYS A 214 17.34 0.03 -4.91
CA CYS A 214 16.93 1.41 -4.67
C CYS A 214 18.09 2.25 -4.12
N ASP A 215 17.98 3.56 -4.33
CA ASP A 215 18.94 4.54 -3.83
C ASP A 215 18.55 4.96 -2.40
N GLY A 216 18.71 4.02 -1.48
CA GLY A 216 18.34 4.19 -0.08
C GLY A 216 16.85 4.01 0.24
N ARG A 217 16.55 4.16 1.52
CA ARG A 217 15.24 3.93 2.15
C ARG A 217 14.10 4.74 1.53
N TYR A 218 14.34 6.02 1.24
CA TYR A 218 13.30 6.89 0.68
C TYR A 218 12.87 6.41 -0.71
N HIS A 219 13.82 6.10 -1.60
CA HIS A 219 13.49 5.55 -2.91
C HIS A 219 12.77 4.20 -2.80
N ALA A 220 13.23 3.32 -1.91
CA ALA A 220 12.60 2.02 -1.65
C ALA A 220 11.14 2.15 -1.18
N GLU A 221 10.86 3.08 -0.28
CA GLU A 221 9.49 3.39 0.18
C GLU A 221 8.59 3.84 -0.97
N GLN A 222 9.05 4.83 -1.76
CA GLN A 222 8.27 5.38 -2.87
C GLN A 222 7.96 4.28 -3.88
N LEU A 223 8.95 3.47 -4.23
CA LEU A 223 8.79 2.38 -5.18
C LEU A 223 7.85 1.29 -4.64
N THR A 224 8.00 0.90 -3.38
CA THR A 224 7.11 -0.06 -2.71
C THR A 224 5.65 0.39 -2.83
N PHE A 225 5.36 1.65 -2.50
CA PHE A 225 4.02 2.19 -2.64
C PHE A 225 3.52 2.14 -4.09
N ARG A 226 4.35 2.53 -5.06
CA ARG A 226 3.97 2.55 -6.48
C ARG A 226 3.69 1.17 -7.06
N LEU A 227 4.41 0.14 -6.62
CA LEU A 227 4.15 -1.23 -7.03
C LEU A 227 2.79 -1.71 -6.52
N LEU A 228 2.52 -1.50 -5.23
CA LEU A 228 1.22 -1.81 -4.63
C LEU A 228 0.08 -1.04 -5.34
N GLU A 229 0.27 0.25 -5.59
CA GLU A 229 -0.69 1.09 -6.31
C GLU A 229 -0.94 0.59 -7.73
N ARG A 230 0.13 0.26 -8.47
CA ARG A 230 0.01 -0.23 -9.84
C ARG A 230 -0.73 -1.55 -9.90
N PHE A 231 -0.38 -2.49 -9.02
CA PHE A 231 -1.02 -3.80 -8.93
C PHE A 231 -2.51 -3.66 -8.61
N TRP A 232 -2.86 -2.85 -7.60
CA TRP A 232 -4.24 -2.56 -7.26
C TRP A 232 -5.04 -2.07 -8.47
N TRP A 233 -4.51 -1.07 -9.19
CA TRP A 233 -5.20 -0.52 -10.35
C TRP A 233 -5.27 -1.47 -11.55
N GLN A 234 -4.38 -2.45 -11.64
CA GLN A 234 -4.48 -3.49 -12.65
C GLN A 234 -5.62 -4.45 -12.28
N LYS A 235 -5.63 -4.94 -11.04
CA LYS A 235 -6.70 -5.81 -10.53
C LYS A 235 -8.08 -5.19 -10.65
N MET A 236 -8.22 -3.91 -10.34
CA MET A 236 -9.51 -3.21 -10.46
C MET A 236 -9.99 -3.01 -11.90
N ARG A 237 -9.15 -3.22 -12.93
CA ARG A 237 -9.56 -3.15 -14.36
C ARG A 237 -9.95 -4.52 -14.92
N ASP A 238 -9.44 -5.58 -14.32
CA ASP A 238 -9.69 -6.95 -14.75
C ASP A 238 -11.06 -7.47 -14.25
N PHE A 239 -11.73 -6.70 -13.38
CA PHE A 239 -13.14 -6.84 -12.97
C PHE A 239 -14.03 -5.81 -13.68
#